data_AF-A0A1J5QB94-F1
#
_entry.id   AF-A0A1J5QB94-F1
#
_cell.length_a   1.000
_cell.length_b   1.000
_cell.length_c   1.000
_cell.angle_alpha   90.00
_cell.angle_beta   90.00
_cell.angle_gamma   90.00
#
_symmetry.space_group_name_H-M   'P 1'
#
loop_
_entity.id
_entity.type
_entity.pdbx_description
1 polymer ?
#
loop_
_entity_poly.entity_id
_entity_poly.type
_entity_poly.pdbx_seq_one_letter_code
_entity_poly.pdbx_strand_id
1 'polypeptide(L)'
;MCPKPSVLAAARLACAAALLVPLACVAAAPAGRFTATAKVSSIDEAAQEGAQIFANDSFGSKQTWVPQGAFGSRPMTCAACHTGGGKSEGVTPSGAHIPSLIGAAANFPKFKANKQAVYTLERQIVHCVRAGIMGKPPAYDSPAMIDLVTYLTQLSKGAAMGQQFK
;
A
#
# COMPACT_ATOMS: atom_id res chain seq x y z
N MET A 1 59.39 63.42 0.63
CA MET A 1 59.00 64.54 1.51
C MET A 1 57.58 64.28 2.01
N CYS A 2 57.38 64.53 3.31
CA CYS A 2 56.20 64.32 4.18
C CYS A 2 54.85 64.87 3.65
N PRO A 3 53.67 64.59 4.25
CA PRO A 3 53.45 64.01 5.60
C PRO A 3 52.35 62.92 5.73
N LYS A 4 52.38 62.20 6.85
CA LYS A 4 51.21 61.53 7.46
C LYS A 4 50.45 62.57 8.31
N PRO A 5 49.11 62.54 8.26
CA PRO A 5 48.30 62.47 9.47
C PRO A 5 47.06 61.58 9.20
N SER A 6 46.17 61.22 10.12
CA SER A 6 46.11 61.15 11.57
C SER A 6 44.97 60.16 11.86
N VAL A 7 45.05 59.55 13.02
CA VAL A 7 44.12 58.56 13.57
C VAL A 7 42.71 59.13 13.70
N LEU A 8 41.70 58.37 13.26
CA LEU A 8 40.31 58.51 13.71
C LEU A 8 39.75 57.11 14.00
N ALA A 9 39.70 56.79 15.29
CA ALA A 9 39.05 55.62 15.83
C ALA A 9 37.53 55.81 15.75
N ALA A 10 36.85 55.04 14.92
CA ALA A 10 35.40 54.95 14.92
C ALA A 10 35.00 53.76 15.81
N ALA A 11 34.57 54.06 17.04
CA ALA A 11 33.92 53.11 17.92
C ALA A 11 32.62 52.63 17.25
N ARG A 12 32.58 51.37 16.81
CA ARG A 12 31.35 50.73 16.34
C ARG A 12 30.60 50.19 17.54
N LEU A 13 29.48 50.84 17.88
CA LEU A 13 28.46 50.30 18.78
C LEU A 13 28.06 48.90 18.29
N ALA A 14 28.32 47.88 19.10
CA ALA A 14 27.74 46.56 18.92
C ALA A 14 26.27 46.61 19.38
N CYS A 15 25.35 46.70 18.41
CA CYS A 15 23.93 46.54 18.68
C CYS A 15 23.64 45.04 18.84
N ALA A 16 23.59 44.55 20.08
CA ALA A 16 23.17 43.19 20.39
C ALA A 16 21.66 43.07 20.11
N ALA A 17 21.30 42.65 18.90
CA ALA A 17 19.94 42.28 18.57
C ALA A 17 19.60 40.97 19.29
N ALA A 18 18.91 41.07 20.42
CA ALA A 18 18.31 39.92 21.09
C ALA A 18 17.25 39.30 20.16
N LEU A 19 17.63 38.22 19.48
CA LEU A 19 16.71 37.37 18.71
C LEU A 19 15.78 36.65 19.68
N LEU A 20 14.64 37.29 19.98
CA LEU A 20 13.48 36.62 20.56
C LEU A 20 12.91 35.68 19.50
N VAL A 21 13.34 34.42 19.51
CA VAL A 21 12.67 33.37 18.75
C VAL A 21 11.34 33.10 19.46
N PRO A 22 10.18 33.39 18.83
CA PRO A 22 8.92 33.07 19.45
C PRO A 22 8.79 31.55 19.47
N LEU A 23 8.52 31.01 20.65
CA LEU A 23 8.17 29.62 20.85
C LEU A 23 6.81 29.39 20.19
N ALA A 24 6.81 29.08 18.89
CA ALA A 24 5.61 28.67 18.19
C ALA A 24 5.16 27.34 18.81
N CYS A 25 4.05 27.37 19.55
CA CYS A 25 3.35 26.16 19.94
C CYS A 25 3.00 25.40 18.66
N VAL A 26 3.70 24.29 18.40
CA VAL A 26 3.28 23.32 17.40
C VAL A 26 1.96 22.74 17.91
N ALA A 27 0.84 23.24 17.40
CA ALA A 27 -0.45 22.63 17.63
C ALA A 27 -0.37 21.20 17.08
N ALA A 28 -0.33 20.21 17.98
CA ALA A 28 -0.43 18.82 17.58
C ALA A 28 -1.75 18.66 16.82
N ALA A 29 -1.67 18.31 15.53
CA ALA A 29 -2.84 18.00 14.74
C ALA A 29 -3.65 16.94 15.50
N PRO A 30 -4.98 17.13 15.67
CA PRO A 30 -5.78 16.15 16.37
C PRO A 30 -5.63 14.81 15.67
N ALA A 31 -5.23 13.77 16.42
CA ALA A 31 -5.27 12.40 15.93
C ALA A 31 -6.68 12.17 15.36
N GLY A 32 -6.78 11.93 14.06
CA GLY A 32 -8.04 11.76 13.37
C GLY A 32 -8.90 10.73 14.10
N ARG A 33 -10.19 11.04 14.31
CA ARG A 33 -11.12 10.08 14.90
C ARG A 33 -11.17 8.85 14.00
N PHE A 34 -10.82 7.68 14.56
CA PHE A 34 -10.93 6.40 13.87
C PHE A 34 -12.40 6.04 13.73
N THR A 35 -13.05 6.49 12.66
CA THR A 35 -14.41 6.09 12.33
C THR A 35 -14.34 4.82 11.49
N ALA A 36 -14.84 3.69 12.01
CA ALA A 36 -14.98 2.46 11.24
C ALA A 36 -15.85 2.73 10.00
N THR A 37 -15.26 2.58 8.81
CA THR A 37 -15.87 2.94 7.53
C THR A 37 -16.71 1.82 6.91
N ALA A 38 -16.67 0.59 7.45
CA ALA A 38 -17.42 -0.57 6.96
C ALA A 38 -18.34 -1.17 8.04
N LYS A 39 -19.60 -1.44 7.70
CA LYS A 39 -20.53 -2.23 8.54
C LYS A 39 -20.77 -3.58 7.87
N VAL A 40 -19.83 -4.51 8.07
CA VAL A 40 -20.08 -5.96 7.94
C VAL A 40 -20.47 -6.50 9.31
N SER A 41 -21.32 -7.51 9.37
CA SER A 41 -21.82 -8.10 10.62
C SER A 41 -20.90 -9.20 11.19
N SER A 42 -19.98 -9.74 10.39
CA SER A 42 -19.03 -10.78 10.80
C SER A 42 -17.75 -10.78 9.94
N ILE A 43 -16.71 -11.48 10.42
CA ILE A 43 -15.49 -11.72 9.63
C ILE A 43 -15.74 -12.60 8.40
N ASP A 44 -16.71 -13.51 8.47
CA ASP A 44 -17.07 -14.38 7.35
C ASP A 44 -17.75 -13.59 6.23
N GLU A 45 -18.61 -12.62 6.60
CA GLU A 45 -19.21 -11.68 5.65
C GLU A 45 -18.13 -10.82 4.98
N ALA A 46 -17.18 -10.27 5.75
CA ALA A 46 -16.05 -9.52 5.19
C ALA A 46 -15.21 -10.37 4.22
N ALA A 47 -14.96 -11.63 4.54
CA ALA A 47 -14.27 -12.55 3.64
C ALA A 47 -15.08 -12.83 2.36
N GLN A 48 -16.40 -12.95 2.47
CA GLN A 48 -17.29 -13.14 1.34
C GLN A 48 -17.30 -11.91 0.41
N GLU A 49 -17.40 -10.71 0.97
CA GLU A 49 -17.28 -9.45 0.22
C GLU A 49 -15.92 -9.34 -0.46
N GLY A 50 -14.84 -9.68 0.26
CA GLY A 50 -13.49 -9.72 -0.29
C GLY A 50 -13.36 -10.68 -1.47
N ALA A 51 -14.02 -11.84 -1.41
CA ALA A 51 -14.07 -12.79 -2.51
C ALA A 51 -14.82 -12.22 -3.73
N GLN A 52 -15.89 -11.45 -3.52
CA GLN A 52 -16.62 -10.78 -4.60
C GLN A 52 -15.76 -9.71 -5.28
N ILE A 53 -15.09 -8.86 -4.48
CA ILE A 53 -14.16 -7.84 -5.01
C ILE A 53 -13.04 -8.52 -5.80
N PHE A 54 -12.44 -9.58 -5.24
CA PHE A 54 -11.39 -10.35 -5.90
C PHE A 54 -11.84 -10.90 -7.27
N ALA A 55 -13.05 -11.45 -7.34
CA ALA A 55 -13.56 -12.06 -8.57
C ALA A 55 -13.91 -11.03 -9.64
N ASN A 56 -14.50 -9.91 -9.23
CA ASN A 56 -15.31 -9.09 -10.13
C ASN A 56 -14.81 -7.64 -10.29
N ASP A 57 -14.03 -7.10 -9.35
CA ASP A 57 -13.61 -5.70 -9.42
C ASP A 57 -12.42 -5.53 -10.38
N SER A 58 -12.58 -4.61 -11.33
CA SER A 58 -11.53 -4.19 -12.25
C SER A 58 -10.73 -2.99 -11.73
N PHE A 59 -11.15 -2.42 -10.60
CA PHE A 59 -10.56 -1.23 -10.00
C PHE A 59 -10.52 -0.04 -10.97
N GLY A 60 -11.53 0.05 -11.84
CA GLY A 60 -11.61 1.06 -12.90
C GLY A 60 -10.65 0.85 -14.08
N SER A 61 -10.00 -0.32 -14.16
CA SER A 61 -9.16 -0.66 -15.31
C SER A 61 -10.00 -0.82 -16.57
N LYS A 62 -9.44 -0.39 -17.71
CA LYS A 62 -9.99 -0.66 -19.04
C LYS A 62 -9.38 -1.91 -19.69
N GLN A 63 -8.43 -2.55 -19.01
CA GLN A 63 -7.81 -3.76 -19.50
C GLN A 63 -8.83 -4.90 -19.54
N THR A 64 -8.70 -5.73 -20.56
CA THR A 64 -9.49 -6.95 -20.70
C THR A 64 -8.57 -8.13 -20.96
N TRP A 65 -9.01 -9.31 -20.58
CA TRP A 65 -8.30 -10.56 -20.80
C TRP A 65 -9.24 -11.58 -21.43
N VAL A 66 -8.69 -12.47 -22.25
CA VAL A 66 -9.42 -13.61 -22.82
C VAL A 66 -8.98 -14.85 -22.07
N PRO A 67 -9.86 -15.47 -21.24
CA PRO A 67 -9.56 -16.75 -20.63
C PRO A 67 -9.21 -17.80 -21.68
N GLN A 68 -8.27 -18.69 -21.36
CA GLN A 68 -7.95 -19.81 -22.23
C GLN A 68 -9.21 -20.63 -22.52
N GLY A 69 -9.52 -20.83 -23.81
CA GLY A 69 -10.70 -21.58 -24.25
C GLY A 69 -12.03 -20.82 -24.16
N ALA A 70 -12.04 -19.52 -23.81
CA ALA A 70 -13.25 -18.71 -23.79
C ALA A 70 -13.49 -17.99 -25.13
N PHE A 71 -14.78 -17.86 -25.49
CA PHE A 71 -15.22 -17.03 -26.61
C PHE A 71 -15.56 -15.63 -26.10
N GLY A 72 -14.54 -14.77 -25.98
CA GLY A 72 -14.73 -13.35 -25.65
C GLY A 72 -13.85 -12.83 -24.50
N SER A 73 -13.64 -11.51 -24.50
CA SER A 73 -12.87 -10.81 -23.47
C SER A 73 -13.70 -10.53 -22.23
N ARG A 74 -13.04 -10.56 -21.06
CA ARG A 74 -13.58 -10.18 -19.75
C ARG A 74 -12.77 -9.05 -19.16
N PRO A 75 -13.34 -8.22 -18.26
CA PRO A 75 -12.57 -7.23 -17.51
C PRO A 75 -11.38 -7.87 -16.78
N MET A 76 -10.27 -7.14 -16.71
CA MET A 76 -9.12 -7.56 -15.92
C MET A 76 -9.45 -7.42 -14.43
N THR A 77 -9.50 -8.53 -13.70
CA THR A 77 -9.73 -8.60 -12.24
C THR A 77 -8.62 -9.43 -11.58
N CYS A 78 -8.65 -9.63 -10.27
CA CYS A 78 -7.69 -10.52 -9.61
C CYS A 78 -7.82 -11.96 -10.15
N ALA A 79 -9.06 -12.41 -10.39
CA ALA A 79 -9.37 -13.75 -10.89
C ALA A 79 -8.92 -14.00 -12.34
N ALA A 80 -8.57 -12.97 -13.11
CA ALA A 80 -7.99 -13.13 -14.44
C ALA A 80 -6.64 -13.86 -14.39
N CYS A 81 -5.87 -13.67 -13.32
CA CYS A 81 -4.57 -14.32 -13.14
C CYS A 81 -4.58 -15.33 -11.99
N HIS A 82 -5.28 -15.04 -10.89
CA HIS A 82 -5.41 -15.91 -9.74
C HIS A 82 -6.69 -16.74 -9.83
N THR A 83 -6.63 -17.80 -10.63
CA THR A 83 -7.80 -18.63 -10.95
C THR A 83 -8.34 -19.40 -9.75
N GLY A 84 -9.59 -19.88 -9.84
CA GLY A 84 -10.22 -20.65 -8.76
C GLY A 84 -10.41 -19.85 -7.46
N GLY A 85 -10.58 -18.52 -7.54
CA GLY A 85 -10.58 -17.65 -6.37
C GLY A 85 -9.22 -17.58 -5.68
N GLY A 86 -8.14 -17.69 -6.45
CA GLY A 86 -6.77 -17.79 -5.91
C GLY A 86 -6.45 -19.11 -5.21
N LYS A 87 -7.35 -20.10 -5.19
CA LYS A 87 -7.08 -21.41 -4.58
C LYS A 87 -6.26 -22.33 -5.48
N SER A 88 -6.38 -22.15 -6.79
CA SER A 88 -5.64 -22.90 -7.81
C SER A 88 -4.40 -22.12 -8.24
N GLU A 89 -3.47 -22.83 -8.89
CA GLU A 89 -2.39 -22.15 -9.60
C GLU A 89 -2.96 -21.27 -10.72
N GLY A 90 -2.26 -20.19 -10.98
CA GLY A 90 -2.65 -19.14 -11.91
C GLY A 90 -1.62 -18.94 -13.02
N VAL A 91 -1.96 -18.07 -13.95
CA VAL A 91 -1.06 -17.61 -15.00
C VAL A 91 -1.24 -16.12 -15.22
N THR A 92 -0.15 -15.41 -15.44
CA THR A 92 -0.19 -14.01 -15.92
C THR A 92 -0.70 -13.97 -17.36
N PRO A 93 -1.12 -12.80 -17.88
CA PRO A 93 -1.47 -12.65 -19.29
C PRO A 93 -0.27 -12.93 -20.23
N SER A 94 0.96 -12.79 -19.73
CA SER A 94 2.20 -13.17 -20.43
C SER A 94 2.53 -14.66 -20.38
N GLY A 95 1.69 -15.48 -19.74
CA GLY A 95 1.89 -16.93 -19.62
C GLY A 95 2.82 -17.39 -18.48
N ALA A 96 3.37 -16.47 -17.69
CA ALA A 96 4.15 -16.84 -16.51
C ALA A 96 3.27 -17.46 -15.43
N HIS A 97 3.74 -18.55 -14.82
CA HIS A 97 3.08 -19.25 -13.72
C HIS A 97 2.93 -18.36 -12.48
N ILE A 98 1.82 -18.54 -11.76
CA ILE A 98 1.54 -17.90 -10.48
C ILE A 98 1.14 -18.99 -9.48
N PRO A 99 1.76 -19.08 -8.30
CA PRO A 99 1.36 -20.05 -7.29
C PRO A 99 -0.04 -19.75 -6.73
N SER A 100 -0.65 -20.77 -6.14
CA SER A 100 -1.87 -20.60 -5.33
C SER A 100 -1.65 -19.56 -4.22
N LEU A 101 -2.73 -18.85 -3.87
CA LEU A 101 -2.76 -17.91 -2.75
C LEU A 101 -3.06 -18.59 -1.41
N ILE A 102 -3.26 -19.90 -1.37
CA ILE A 102 -3.39 -20.65 -0.12
C ILE A 102 -2.15 -20.46 0.74
N GLY A 103 -2.34 -20.00 1.98
CA GLY A 103 -1.25 -19.68 2.91
C GLY A 103 -0.44 -18.42 2.56
N ALA A 104 -0.75 -17.71 1.47
CA ALA A 104 0.07 -16.58 1.01
C ALA A 104 0.08 -15.42 2.00
N ALA A 105 -1.04 -15.15 2.68
CA ALA A 105 -1.13 -14.06 3.67
C ALA A 105 -0.21 -14.30 4.88
N ALA A 106 0.02 -15.57 5.26
CA ALA A 106 0.86 -15.91 6.40
C ALA A 106 2.36 -15.56 6.20
N ASN A 107 2.75 -15.38 4.94
CA ASN A 107 4.10 -14.96 4.55
C ASN A 107 4.28 -13.43 4.54
N PHE A 108 3.29 -12.66 5.03
CA PHE A 108 3.38 -11.21 5.19
C PHE A 108 3.37 -10.82 6.69
N PRO A 109 4.04 -9.71 7.07
CA PRO A 109 4.86 -8.85 6.22
C PRO A 109 6.17 -9.53 5.81
N LYS A 110 6.74 -9.16 4.66
CA LYS A 110 8.03 -9.71 4.19
C LYS A 110 8.95 -8.66 3.60
N PHE A 111 10.25 -8.84 3.81
CA PHE A 111 11.27 -8.04 3.13
C PHE A 111 11.42 -8.47 1.67
N LYS A 112 11.26 -7.52 0.74
CA LYS A 112 11.53 -7.74 -0.69
C LYS A 112 12.89 -7.16 -1.02
N ALA A 113 13.90 -8.02 -1.14
CA ALA A 113 15.29 -7.61 -1.36
C ALA A 113 15.47 -6.70 -2.59
N ASN A 114 14.82 -7.03 -3.71
CA ASN A 114 14.84 -6.22 -4.93
C ASN A 114 14.17 -4.84 -4.82
N LYS A 115 13.43 -4.59 -3.73
CA LYS A 115 12.81 -3.31 -3.41
C LYS A 115 13.41 -2.66 -2.16
N GLN A 116 14.34 -3.36 -1.49
CA GLN A 116 14.94 -2.96 -0.23
C GLN A 116 13.91 -2.46 0.80
N ALA A 117 12.75 -3.11 0.85
CA ALA A 117 11.61 -2.64 1.65
C ALA A 117 10.78 -3.81 2.18
N VAL A 118 10.14 -3.58 3.33
CA VAL A 118 9.11 -4.47 3.86
C VAL A 118 7.79 -4.21 3.13
N TYR A 119 7.14 -5.30 2.70
CA TYR A 119 5.82 -5.29 2.12
C TYR A 119 4.85 -5.91 3.11
N THR A 120 3.76 -5.18 3.39
CA THR A 120 2.56 -5.74 4.02
C THR A 120 1.69 -6.40 2.94
N LEU A 121 0.64 -7.11 3.36
CA LEU A 121 -0.32 -7.71 2.44
C LEU A 121 -1.05 -6.63 1.62
N GLU A 122 -1.49 -5.55 2.25
CA GLU A 122 -2.14 -4.40 1.61
C GLU A 122 -1.23 -3.77 0.56
N ARG A 123 0.06 -3.57 0.88
CA ARG A 123 1.03 -3.04 -0.08
C ARG A 123 1.21 -4.00 -1.27
N GLN A 124 1.14 -5.30 -1.04
CA GLN A 124 1.16 -6.27 -2.15
C GLN A 124 -0.13 -6.19 -2.98
N ILE A 125 -1.31 -6.05 -2.37
CA ILE A 125 -2.59 -5.83 -3.08
C ILE A 125 -2.50 -4.56 -3.93
N VAL A 126 -2.06 -3.43 -3.36
CA VAL A 126 -1.85 -2.17 -4.07
C VAL A 126 -0.93 -2.36 -5.27
N HIS A 127 0.16 -3.11 -5.11
CA HIS A 127 1.08 -3.41 -6.21
C HIS A 127 0.41 -4.25 -7.30
N CYS A 128 -0.34 -5.31 -6.94
CA CYS A 128 -1.06 -6.14 -7.90
C CYS A 128 -2.11 -5.35 -8.68
N VAL A 129 -2.91 -4.51 -8.02
CA VAL A 129 -3.93 -3.69 -8.69
C VAL A 129 -3.27 -2.70 -9.66
N ARG A 130 -2.18 -2.04 -9.26
CA ARG A 130 -1.48 -1.08 -10.12
C ARG A 130 -0.74 -1.73 -11.29
N ALA A 131 -0.03 -2.82 -11.05
CA ALA A 131 0.89 -3.40 -12.03
C ALA A 131 0.30 -4.58 -12.80
N GLY A 132 -0.55 -5.38 -12.17
CA GLY A 132 -1.21 -6.54 -12.79
C GLY A 132 -2.54 -6.19 -13.44
N ILE A 133 -3.41 -5.47 -12.72
CA ILE A 133 -4.74 -5.10 -13.22
C ILE A 133 -4.71 -3.78 -14.02
N MET A 134 -3.71 -2.93 -13.77
CA MET A 134 -3.62 -1.56 -14.28
C MET A 134 -4.81 -0.68 -13.85
N GLY A 135 -5.33 -0.92 -12.64
CA GLY A 135 -6.42 -0.16 -12.03
C GLY A 135 -5.97 0.80 -10.93
N LYS A 136 -6.95 1.47 -10.31
CA LYS A 136 -6.77 2.33 -9.13
C LYS A 136 -6.97 1.51 -7.85
N PRO A 137 -5.92 1.27 -7.05
CA PRO A 137 -6.06 0.47 -5.84
C PRO A 137 -6.99 1.13 -4.80
N PRO A 138 -7.67 0.33 -3.97
CA PRO A 138 -8.40 0.84 -2.81
C PRO A 138 -7.46 1.60 -1.84
N ALA A 139 -8.01 2.52 -1.06
CA ALA A 139 -7.27 3.15 0.02
C ALA A 139 -6.95 2.11 1.11
N TYR A 140 -5.84 2.30 1.84
CA TYR A 140 -5.34 1.32 2.82
C TYR A 140 -6.33 1.00 3.94
N ASP A 141 -7.15 1.98 4.34
CA ASP A 141 -8.16 1.92 5.38
C ASP A 141 -9.59 1.80 4.83
N SER A 142 -9.73 1.60 3.51
CA SER A 142 -11.06 1.46 2.89
C SER A 142 -11.69 0.10 3.22
N PRO A 143 -13.04 0.01 3.28
CA PRO A 143 -13.76 -1.25 3.40
C PRO A 143 -13.26 -2.31 2.41
N ALA A 144 -13.09 -1.94 1.15
CA ALA A 144 -12.63 -2.86 0.10
C ALA A 144 -11.22 -3.43 0.36
N MET A 145 -10.29 -2.65 0.93
CA MET A 145 -8.98 -3.18 1.30
C MET A 145 -9.09 -4.15 2.48
N ILE A 146 -9.90 -3.81 3.48
CA ILE A 146 -10.13 -4.65 4.66
C ILE A 146 -10.75 -5.99 4.25
N ASP A 147 -11.77 -5.98 3.39
CA ASP A 147 -12.45 -7.17 2.91
C ASP A 147 -11.50 -8.06 2.08
N LEU A 148 -10.71 -7.48 1.18
CA LEU A 148 -9.68 -8.20 0.41
C LEU A 148 -8.62 -8.84 1.33
N VAL A 149 -8.11 -8.10 2.32
CA VAL A 149 -7.17 -8.63 3.32
C VAL A 149 -7.80 -9.78 4.10
N THR A 150 -9.07 -9.62 4.50
CA THR A 150 -9.80 -10.64 5.26
C THR A 150 -9.97 -11.92 4.45
N TYR A 151 -10.35 -11.80 3.17
CA TYR A 151 -10.46 -12.93 2.26
C TYR A 151 -9.12 -13.67 2.07
N LEU A 152 -8.04 -12.94 1.78
CA LEU A 152 -6.71 -13.57 1.61
C LEU A 152 -6.17 -14.19 2.90
N THR A 153 -6.54 -13.61 4.05
CA THR A 153 -6.25 -14.18 5.37
C THR A 153 -7.05 -15.47 5.59
N GLN A 154 -8.32 -15.51 5.19
CA GLN A 154 -9.15 -16.72 5.23
C GLN A 154 -8.54 -17.85 4.39
N LEU A 155 -7.99 -17.55 3.20
CA LEU A 155 -7.24 -18.52 2.39
C LEU A 155 -5.97 -19.05 3.06
N SER A 156 -5.52 -18.40 4.13
CA SER A 156 -4.33 -18.77 4.89
C SER A 156 -4.64 -19.38 6.26
N LYS A 157 -5.91 -19.71 6.53
CA LYS A 157 -6.33 -20.38 7.76
C LYS A 157 -5.52 -21.67 7.98
N GLY A 158 -4.86 -21.77 9.14
CA GLY A 158 -4.04 -22.93 9.52
C GLY A 158 -2.58 -22.88 9.03
N ALA A 159 -2.19 -21.88 8.25
CA ALA A 159 -0.79 -21.68 7.87
C ALA A 159 0.04 -21.17 9.07
N ALA A 160 1.31 -21.59 9.14
CA ALA A 160 2.23 -21.14 10.19
C ALA A 160 2.66 -19.69 9.94
N MET A 161 2.43 -18.82 10.92
CA MET A 161 2.88 -17.43 10.88
C MET A 161 4.37 -17.30 11.24
N GLY A 162 5.05 -16.30 10.69
CA GLY A 162 6.38 -15.90 11.15
C GLY A 162 7.56 -16.64 10.50
N GLN A 163 7.30 -17.54 9.54
CA GLN A 163 8.35 -18.31 8.85
C GLN A 163 9.37 -17.42 8.11
N GLN A 164 9.01 -16.18 7.80
CA GLN A 164 9.91 -15.20 7.16
C GLN A 164 10.95 -14.57 8.10
N PHE A 165 10.83 -14.71 9.42
CA PHE A 165 11.83 -14.22 10.38
C PHE A 165 12.93 -15.27 10.53
N LYS A 166 14.17 -14.87 10.27
CA LYS A 166 15.36 -15.73 10.34
C LYS A 166 16.37 -15.13 11.30
#